data_AF-A0A7H9AST3-F1
#
_entry.id   AF-A0A7H9AST3-F1
#
_cell.length_a   1.000
_cell.length_b   1.000
_cell.length_c   1.000
_cell.angle_alpha   90.00
_cell.angle_beta   90.00
_cell.angle_gamma   90.00
#
_symmetry.space_group_name_H-M   'P 1'
#
loop_
_entity.id
_entity.type
_entity.pdbx_description
1 polymer ?
#
loop_
_entity_poly.entity_id
_entity_poly.type
_entity_poly.pdbx_seq_one_letter_code
_entity_poly.pdbx_strand_id
1 'polypeptide(L)'
;MNKRKQKSDFLYGVFVLREQLHTYLDILDKHRKPLDAHLGETTTLRILTNKKVLLERVEDKFMALSRMTISNAENFEPYESPWINSDGLPLSNSKRSILKVLVDFDKVVMVWCYFFITAEEIDADDAGFMLSLIQDTKFEIDNLIAELEQ
;
A
#
# COMPACT_ATOMS: atom_id res chain seq x y z
N MET A 1 -6.75 -8.63 -24.60
CA MET A 1 -7.64 -8.66 -23.41
C MET A 1 -8.83 -7.73 -23.67
N ASN A 2 -10.03 -7.92 -23.09
CA ASN A 2 -11.16 -6.99 -23.30
C ASN A 2 -10.94 -5.73 -22.44
N LYS A 3 -10.94 -4.52 -23.03
CA LYS A 3 -10.76 -3.23 -22.31
C LYS A 3 -11.63 -3.09 -21.06
N ARG A 4 -12.87 -3.60 -21.08
CA ARG A 4 -13.76 -3.57 -19.90
C ARG A 4 -13.22 -4.42 -18.75
N LYS A 5 -12.73 -5.62 -19.05
CA LYS A 5 -12.14 -6.53 -18.08
C LYS A 5 -10.90 -5.89 -17.44
N GLN A 6 -10.03 -5.31 -18.26
CA GLN A 6 -8.81 -4.67 -17.76
C GLN A 6 -9.08 -3.46 -16.86
N LYS A 7 -10.06 -2.61 -17.21
CA LYS A 7 -10.46 -1.52 -16.31
C LYS A 7 -11.08 -2.02 -15.00
N SER A 8 -11.81 -3.13 -15.06
CA SER A 8 -12.30 -3.81 -13.85
C SER A 8 -11.14 -4.36 -13.00
N ASP A 9 -10.12 -4.94 -13.64
CA ASP A 9 -8.92 -5.46 -12.97
C ASP A 9 -8.08 -4.33 -12.37
N PHE A 10 -7.99 -3.17 -13.04
CA PHE A 10 -7.32 -1.97 -12.51
C PHE A 10 -8.09 -1.35 -11.34
N LEU A 11 -9.42 -1.26 -11.42
CA LEU A 11 -10.25 -0.83 -10.30
C LEU A 11 -10.10 -1.77 -9.09
N TYR A 12 -10.12 -3.07 -9.32
CA TYR A 12 -9.83 -4.06 -8.27
C TYR A 12 -8.42 -3.85 -7.72
N GLY A 13 -7.47 -3.55 -8.61
CA GLY A 13 -6.16 -2.98 -8.30
C GLY A 13 -6.22 -1.90 -7.21
N VAL A 14 -6.78 -0.77 -7.57
CA VAL A 14 -6.87 0.39 -6.67
C VAL A 14 -7.64 0.04 -5.37
N PHE A 15 -8.67 -0.79 -5.44
CA PHE A 15 -9.41 -1.26 -4.26
C PHE A 15 -8.53 -2.04 -3.27
N VAL A 16 -7.77 -3.05 -3.72
CA VAL A 16 -6.93 -3.83 -2.79
C VAL A 16 -5.88 -2.93 -2.14
N LEU A 17 -5.27 -2.03 -2.91
CA LEU A 17 -4.28 -1.08 -2.38
C LEU A 17 -4.89 -0.22 -1.27
N ARG A 18 -6.11 0.27 -1.45
CA ARG A 18 -6.85 1.04 -0.45
C ARG A 18 -7.01 0.26 0.85
N GLU A 19 -7.52 -0.97 0.78
CA GLU A 19 -7.76 -1.81 1.95
C GLU A 19 -6.46 -2.13 2.71
N GLN A 20 -5.38 -2.40 1.96
CA GLN A 20 -4.09 -2.71 2.59
C GLN A 20 -3.40 -1.48 3.17
N LEU A 21 -3.62 -0.28 2.62
CA LEU A 21 -3.15 0.98 3.23
C LEU A 21 -3.83 1.27 4.56
N HIS A 22 -5.14 0.99 4.70
CA HIS A 22 -5.81 1.04 6.00
C HIS A 22 -5.15 0.10 7.00
N THR A 23 -4.89 -1.15 6.60
CA THR A 23 -4.21 -2.14 7.44
C THR A 23 -2.81 -1.68 7.87
N TYR A 24 -2.06 -1.06 6.96
CA TYR A 24 -0.75 -0.48 7.27
C TYR A 24 -0.84 0.62 8.33
N LEU A 25 -1.80 1.54 8.18
CA LEU A 25 -2.01 2.63 9.13
C LEU A 25 -2.43 2.11 10.51
N ASP A 26 -3.26 1.07 10.57
CA ASP A 26 -3.65 0.44 11.83
C ASP A 26 -2.45 -0.18 12.55
N ILE A 27 -1.54 -0.82 11.81
CA ILE A 27 -0.28 -1.36 12.37
C ILE A 27 0.61 -0.24 12.89
N LEU A 28 0.78 0.85 12.12
CA LEU A 28 1.55 2.01 12.56
C LEU A 28 0.99 2.60 13.86
N ASP A 29 -0.34 2.76 13.96
CA ASP A 29 -0.97 3.37 15.12
C ASP A 29 -0.87 2.44 16.35
N LYS A 30 -1.20 1.16 16.18
CA LYS A 30 -1.11 0.12 17.23
C LYS A 30 0.31 -0.01 17.77
N HIS A 31 1.32 0.14 16.92
CA HIS A 31 2.73 -0.02 17.27
C HIS A 31 3.51 1.30 17.31
N ARG A 32 2.82 2.44 17.49
CA ARG A 32 3.45 3.77 17.43
C ARG A 32 4.55 3.96 18.47
N LYS A 33 4.27 3.65 19.75
CA LYS A 33 5.25 3.80 20.85
C LYS A 33 6.57 3.06 20.60
N PRO A 34 6.58 1.75 20.25
CA PRO A 34 7.84 1.06 19.97
C PRO A 34 8.54 1.55 18.70
N LEU A 35 7.81 2.08 17.71
CA LEU A 35 8.39 2.70 16.52
C LEU A 35 9.04 4.04 16.86
N ASP A 36 8.36 4.90 17.62
CA ASP A 36 8.89 6.21 18.08
C ASP A 36 10.18 6.03 18.88
N ALA A 37 10.24 5.02 19.74
CA ALA A 37 11.44 4.72 20.52
C ALA A 37 12.63 4.25 19.66
N HIS A 38 12.38 3.73 18.45
CA HIS A 38 13.41 3.17 17.59
C HIS A 38 13.83 4.09 16.44
N LEU A 39 12.86 4.67 15.73
CA LEU A 39 13.06 5.55 14.57
C LEU A 39 13.14 7.03 14.96
N GLY A 40 12.69 7.36 16.18
CA GLY A 40 12.39 8.72 16.59
C GLY A 40 10.98 9.14 16.17
N GLU A 41 10.31 9.91 17.04
CA GLU A 41 8.95 10.40 16.83
C GLU A 41 8.78 11.15 15.50
N THR A 42 9.77 11.97 15.13
CA THR A 42 9.76 12.72 13.86
C THR A 42 9.68 11.79 12.65
N THR A 43 10.45 10.70 12.65
CA THR A 43 10.49 9.74 11.54
C THR A 43 9.20 8.95 11.46
N THR A 44 8.69 8.44 12.58
CA THR A 44 7.39 7.75 12.63
C THR A 44 6.26 8.64 12.17
N LEU A 45 6.24 9.91 12.59
CA LEU A 45 5.22 10.87 12.18
C LEU A 45 5.30 11.16 10.67
N ARG A 46 6.51 11.26 10.11
CA ARG A 46 6.71 11.43 8.66
C ARG A 46 6.13 10.24 7.89
N ILE A 47 6.46 9.01 8.28
CA ILE A 47 5.94 7.80 7.64
C ILE A 47 4.41 7.79 7.70
N LEU A 48 3.83 8.04 8.89
CA LEU A 48 2.39 8.09 9.08
C LEU A 48 1.72 9.13 8.17
N THR A 49 2.30 10.33 8.08
CA THR A 49 1.77 11.42 7.26
C THR A 49 1.82 11.05 5.78
N ASN A 50 2.95 10.53 5.30
CA ASN A 50 3.10 10.11 3.91
C ASN A 50 2.09 9.03 3.53
N LYS A 51 1.86 8.03 4.39
CA LYS A 51 0.90 6.95 4.12
C LYS A 51 -0.55 7.41 4.15
N LYS A 52 -0.89 8.42 4.96
CA LYS A 52 -2.21 9.07 4.90
C LYS A 52 -2.42 9.80 3.58
N VAL A 53 -1.43 10.58 3.13
CA VAL A 53 -1.48 11.24 1.82
C VAL A 53 -1.59 10.22 0.67
N LEU A 54 -0.88 9.09 0.79
CA LEU A 54 -0.97 7.99 -0.17
C LEU A 54 -2.39 7.39 -0.20
N LEU A 55 -2.97 7.14 0.98
CA LEU A 55 -4.34 6.64 1.10
C LEU A 55 -5.34 7.61 0.45
N GLU A 56 -5.29 8.90 0.77
CA GLU A 56 -6.18 9.91 0.17
C GLU A 56 -6.13 9.88 -1.36
N ARG A 57 -4.93 9.82 -1.95
CA ARG A 57 -4.76 9.73 -3.41
C ARG A 57 -5.34 8.45 -4.01
N VAL A 58 -5.18 7.32 -3.31
CA VAL A 58 -5.73 6.02 -3.73
C VAL A 58 -7.26 6.03 -3.61
N GLU A 59 -7.81 6.65 -2.56
CA GLU A 59 -9.25 6.85 -2.40
C GLU A 59 -9.84 7.73 -3.51
N ASP A 60 -9.20 8.85 -3.83
CA ASP A 60 -9.61 9.71 -4.94
C ASP A 60 -9.62 8.93 -6.27
N LYS A 61 -8.57 8.14 -6.53
CA LYS A 61 -8.49 7.30 -7.72
C LYS A 61 -9.59 6.24 -7.73
N PHE A 62 -9.83 5.59 -6.59
CA PHE A 62 -10.89 4.60 -6.44
C PHE A 62 -12.26 5.23 -6.74
N MET A 63 -12.55 6.39 -6.16
CA MET A 63 -13.81 7.10 -6.38
C MET A 63 -14.01 7.49 -7.85
N ALA A 64 -12.95 7.91 -8.54
CA ALA A 64 -13.00 8.21 -9.98
C ALA A 64 -13.33 6.97 -10.83
N LEU A 65 -12.79 5.81 -10.46
CA LEU A 65 -13.01 4.54 -11.17
C LEU A 65 -14.30 3.82 -10.76
N SER A 66 -14.81 4.05 -9.55
CA SER A 66 -15.98 3.36 -8.97
C SER A 66 -17.28 3.56 -9.75
N ARG A 67 -17.35 4.60 -10.58
CA ARG A 67 -18.50 4.88 -11.46
C ARG A 67 -18.55 3.99 -12.71
N MET A 68 -17.53 3.15 -12.91
CA MET A 68 -17.43 2.26 -14.06
C MET A 68 -18.22 0.97 -13.86
N THR A 69 -18.66 0.34 -14.96
CA THR A 69 -19.30 -0.98 -14.89
C THR A 69 -18.27 -2.06 -14.56
N ILE A 70 -18.49 -2.78 -13.46
CA ILE A 70 -17.62 -3.84 -12.95
C ILE A 70 -18.01 -5.17 -13.59
N SER A 71 -17.05 -5.89 -14.18
CA SER A 71 -17.31 -7.22 -14.76
C SER A 71 -17.19 -8.36 -13.75
N ASN A 72 -16.44 -8.17 -12.65
CA ASN A 72 -16.17 -9.19 -11.63
C ASN A 72 -16.44 -8.62 -10.23
N ALA A 73 -17.72 -8.40 -9.87
CA ALA A 73 -18.08 -7.79 -8.58
C ALA A 73 -17.70 -8.67 -7.37
N GLU A 74 -17.64 -10.00 -7.57
CA GLU A 74 -17.17 -10.99 -6.58
C GLU A 74 -15.76 -10.73 -6.06
N ASN A 75 -14.90 -10.08 -6.86
CA ASN A 75 -13.53 -9.75 -6.43
C ASN A 75 -13.50 -8.66 -5.35
N PHE A 76 -14.60 -7.94 -5.11
CA PHE A 76 -14.66 -6.86 -4.11
C PHE A 76 -15.16 -7.35 -2.75
N GLU A 77 -15.36 -8.66 -2.57
CA GLU A 77 -15.67 -9.25 -1.27
C GLU A 77 -14.48 -9.10 -0.29
N PRO A 78 -14.74 -9.06 1.03
CA PRO A 78 -13.68 -8.97 2.03
C PRO A 78 -12.66 -10.10 1.87
N TYR A 79 -11.36 -9.77 2.00
CA TYR A 79 -10.31 -10.79 1.93
C TYR A 79 -10.41 -11.80 3.07
N GLU A 80 -10.31 -13.09 2.74
CA GLU A 80 -10.11 -14.14 3.73
C GLU A 80 -8.75 -14.01 4.44
N SER A 81 -7.76 -13.40 3.79
CA SER A 81 -6.43 -13.16 4.36
C SER A 81 -5.78 -11.91 3.75
N PRO A 82 -5.57 -10.82 4.51
CA PRO A 82 -4.86 -9.64 4.04
C PRO A 82 -3.37 -9.95 3.75
N TRP A 83 -2.75 -9.21 2.83
CA TRP A 83 -1.31 -9.34 2.53
C TRP A 83 -0.46 -9.00 3.75
N ILE A 84 -0.94 -8.08 4.59
CA ILE A 84 -0.41 -7.88 5.92
C ILE A 84 -1.36 -8.48 6.96
N ASN A 85 -0.92 -9.55 7.61
CA ASN A 85 -1.63 -10.07 8.77
C ASN A 85 -1.07 -9.44 10.06
N SER A 86 -1.85 -8.56 10.69
CA SER A 86 -1.49 -7.88 11.94
C SER A 86 -1.66 -8.78 13.19
N ASP A 87 -2.37 -9.91 13.06
CA ASP A 87 -2.64 -10.85 14.16
C ASP A 87 -1.41 -11.74 14.47
N GLY A 88 -0.48 -11.87 13.52
CA GLY A 88 0.77 -12.60 13.69
C GLY A 88 1.93 -11.78 14.25
N LEU A 89 1.75 -10.46 14.42
CA LEU A 89 2.80 -9.60 14.96
C LEU A 89 2.95 -9.85 16.47
N PRO A 90 4.14 -10.25 16.95
CA PRO A 90 4.34 -10.48 18.37
C PRO A 90 4.00 -9.21 19.16
N LEU A 91 3.21 -9.35 20.23
CA LEU A 91 3.07 -8.30 21.25
C LEU A 91 4.42 -7.95 21.90
N SER A 92 5.39 -8.89 21.84
CA SER A 92 6.76 -8.63 22.23
C SER A 92 7.40 -7.65 21.26
N ASN A 93 8.04 -6.60 21.78
CA ASN A 93 8.75 -5.48 21.13
C ASN A 93 9.83 -5.85 20.08
N SER A 94 9.60 -6.82 19.19
CA SER A 94 10.46 -7.07 18.04
C SER A 94 10.23 -5.97 17.01
N LYS A 95 10.74 -4.78 17.32
CA LYS A 95 10.81 -3.60 16.45
C LYS A 95 11.22 -3.95 15.02
N ARG A 96 12.19 -4.88 14.88
CA ARG A 96 12.67 -5.40 13.60
C ARG A 96 11.58 -6.17 12.84
N SER A 97 10.72 -6.92 13.53
CA SER A 97 9.58 -7.61 12.89
C SER A 97 8.55 -6.61 12.37
N ILE A 98 8.24 -5.55 13.13
CA ILE A 98 7.30 -4.51 12.69
C ILE A 98 7.85 -3.79 11.45
N LEU A 99 9.10 -3.31 11.52
CA LEU A 99 9.76 -2.66 10.38
C LEU A 99 9.82 -3.56 9.15
N LYS A 100 10.13 -4.85 9.33
CA LYS A 100 10.13 -5.83 8.24
C LYS A 100 8.75 -5.91 7.58
N VAL A 101 7.66 -5.95 8.36
CA VAL A 101 6.29 -5.97 7.82
C VAL A 101 5.98 -4.70 7.03
N LEU A 102 6.35 -3.52 7.54
CA LEU A 102 6.13 -2.25 6.82
C LEU A 102 6.92 -2.20 5.50
N VAL A 103 8.17 -2.67 5.51
CA VAL A 103 9.02 -2.75 4.30
C VAL A 103 8.47 -3.79 3.31
N ASP A 104 8.03 -4.94 3.79
CA ASP A 104 7.50 -6.01 2.93
C ASP A 104 6.19 -5.55 2.26
N PHE A 105 5.32 -4.80 2.95
CA PHE A 105 4.17 -4.15 2.33
C PHE A 105 4.58 -3.23 1.18
N ASP A 106 5.51 -2.32 1.44
CA ASP A 106 5.96 -1.34 0.45
C ASP A 106 6.56 -2.03 -0.79
N LYS A 107 7.30 -3.13 -0.59
CA LYS A 107 7.79 -3.95 -1.71
C LYS A 107 6.66 -4.58 -2.52
N VAL A 108 5.64 -5.11 -1.86
CA VAL A 108 4.46 -5.69 -2.52
C VAL A 108 3.73 -4.62 -3.33
N VAL A 109 3.50 -3.43 -2.76
CA VAL A 109 2.90 -2.29 -3.47
C VAL A 109 3.69 -1.95 -4.74
N MET A 110 5.02 -1.87 -4.65
CA MET A 110 5.86 -1.57 -5.81
C MET A 110 5.74 -2.64 -6.91
N VAL A 111 5.82 -3.93 -6.55
CA VAL A 111 5.67 -5.04 -7.51
C VAL A 111 4.31 -4.98 -8.19
N TRP A 112 3.28 -4.69 -7.41
CA TRP A 112 1.92 -4.71 -7.89
C TRP A 112 1.59 -3.51 -8.80
N CYS A 113 2.08 -2.32 -8.46
CA CYS A 113 2.02 -1.15 -9.35
C CYS A 113 2.78 -1.42 -10.66
N TYR A 114 3.95 -2.07 -10.59
CA TYR A 114 4.73 -2.43 -11.78
C TYR A 114 3.98 -3.42 -12.69
N PHE A 115 3.25 -4.39 -12.10
CA PHE A 115 2.39 -5.31 -12.85
C PHE A 115 1.33 -4.55 -13.67
N PHE A 116 0.67 -3.54 -13.08
CA PHE A 116 -0.32 -2.74 -13.81
C PHE A 116 0.30 -1.86 -14.91
N ILE A 117 1.47 -1.25 -14.65
CA ILE A 117 2.18 -0.44 -15.66
C ILE A 117 2.57 -1.28 -16.89
N THR A 118 2.91 -2.55 -16.68
CA THR A 118 3.33 -3.46 -17.76
C THR A 118 2.18 -4.16 -18.47
N ALA A 119 0.93 -3.93 -18.03
CA ALA A 119 -0.24 -4.47 -18.70
C ALA A 119 -0.46 -3.80 -20.07
N GLU A 120 -0.72 -4.62 -21.11
CA GLU A 120 -1.06 -4.12 -22.44
C GLU A 120 -2.28 -3.19 -22.37
N GLU A 121 -2.19 -1.96 -22.89
CA GLU A 121 -3.30 -0.98 -22.94
C GLU A 121 -3.64 -0.19 -21.65
N ILE A 122 -2.74 -0.10 -20.66
CA ILE A 122 -2.88 0.90 -19.59
C ILE A 122 -2.78 2.32 -20.17
N ASP A 123 -3.66 3.23 -19.77
CA ASP A 123 -3.57 4.63 -20.20
C ASP A 123 -2.49 5.40 -19.43
N ALA A 124 -2.04 6.52 -20.00
CA ALA A 124 -0.90 7.26 -19.47
C ALA A 124 -1.16 7.85 -18.07
N ASP A 125 -2.42 8.20 -17.76
CA ASP A 125 -2.78 8.78 -16.46
C ASP A 125 -2.79 7.68 -15.38
N ASP A 126 -3.32 6.51 -15.71
CA ASP A 126 -3.30 5.32 -14.85
C ASP A 126 -1.85 4.83 -14.61
N ALA A 127 -1.02 4.80 -15.65
CA ALA A 127 0.39 4.46 -15.55
C ALA A 127 1.19 5.49 -14.74
N GLY A 128 0.93 6.78 -14.95
CA GLY A 128 1.55 7.87 -14.19
C GLY A 128 1.19 7.83 -12.71
N PHE A 129 -0.08 7.53 -12.40
CA PHE A 129 -0.52 7.27 -11.04
C PHE A 129 0.26 6.10 -10.41
N MET A 130 0.28 4.93 -11.05
CA MET A 130 1.02 3.76 -10.52
C MET A 130 2.51 4.03 -10.34
N LEU A 131 3.14 4.75 -11.28
CA LEU A 131 4.55 5.13 -11.18
C LEU A 131 4.81 6.04 -9.96
N SER A 132 3.92 6.99 -9.70
CA SER A 132 4.05 7.86 -8.53
C SER A 132 3.97 7.08 -7.22
N LEU A 133 3.10 6.07 -7.14
CA LEU A 133 3.03 5.17 -5.97
C LEU A 133 4.34 4.41 -5.77
N ILE A 134 4.95 3.90 -6.85
CA ILE A 134 6.26 3.22 -6.80
C ILE A 134 7.33 4.16 -6.25
N GLN A 135 7.37 5.41 -6.72
CA GLN A 135 8.37 6.39 -6.31
C GLN A 135 8.26 6.75 -4.83
N ASP A 136 7.05 7.04 -4.35
CA ASP A 136 6.80 7.38 -2.95
C ASP A 136 7.14 6.20 -2.03
N THR A 137 6.74 5.00 -2.45
CA THR A 137 6.98 3.76 -1.70
C THR A 137 8.47 3.40 -1.65
N LYS A 138 9.18 3.56 -2.77
CA LYS A 138 10.63 3.37 -2.83
C LYS A 138 11.36 4.34 -1.92
N PHE A 139 10.98 5.62 -1.94
CA PHE A 139 11.58 6.62 -1.07
C PHE A 139 11.41 6.25 0.42
N GLU A 140 10.24 5.76 0.82
CA GLU A 140 9.99 5.31 2.19
C GLU A 140 10.86 4.08 2.55
N ILE A 141 10.94 3.08 1.67
CA ILE A 141 11.79 1.89 1.89
C ILE A 141 13.26 2.26 2.05
N ASP A 142 13.80 3.12 1.17
CA ASP A 142 15.20 3.51 1.22
C ASP A 142 15.53 4.20 2.57
N ASN A 143 14.58 4.98 3.12
CA ASN A 143 14.70 5.56 4.45
C ASN A 143 14.60 4.51 5.58
N LEU A 144 13.66 3.56 5.49
CA LEU A 144 13.46 2.53 6.53
C LEU A 144 14.60 1.50 6.59
N ILE A 145 15.20 1.15 5.46
CA ILE A 145 16.33 0.22 5.40
C ILE A 145 17.57 0.86 6.03
N ALA A 146 17.83 2.15 5.77
CA ALA A 146 18.95 2.86 6.38
C ALA A 146 18.90 2.86 7.93
N GLU A 147 17.72 2.78 8.51
CA GLU A 147 17.50 2.66 9.97
C GLU A 147 17.59 1.21 10.48
N LEU A 148 17.37 0.21 9.62
CA LEU A 148 17.47 -1.22 9.97
C LEU A 148 18.90 -1.76 10.02
N GLU A 149 19.81 -1.09 9.31
CA GLU A 149 21.23 -1.44 9.19
C GLU A 149 22.11 -0.80 10.28
N GLN A 150 21.54 0.09 11.11
CA GLN A 150 22.16 0.70 12.30
C GLN A 150 21.92 -0.13 13.57
#